data_AF-A0A2I0CZZ3-F1
#
_entry.id   AF-A0A2I0CZZ3-F1
#
_cell.length_a   1.000
_cell.length_b   1.000
_cell.length_c   1.000
_cell.angle_alpha   90.00
_cell.angle_beta   90.00
_cell.angle_gamma   90.00
#
_symmetry.space_group_name_H-M   'P 1'
#
loop_
_entity.id
_entity.type
_entity.pdbx_description
1 polymer ?
#
loop_
_entity_poly.entity_id
_entity_poly.type
_entity_poly.pdbx_seq_one_letter_code
_entity_poly.pdbx_strand_id
1 'polypeptide(L)'
;YKTLSDIPEHDRKYKCHTCHLIVEENPCPNCGETHLELMCPLDHCNCTHEVIAGIEYCPLCGQAVCPECGSHDVTQISRVTGYLQDVSGWNAGKQQELKDRTRYSVA
;
A
#
# COMPACT_ATOMS: atom_id res chain seq x y z
N TYR A 1 -4.31 -14.77 -5.96
CA TYR A 1 -3.01 -14.97 -5.26
C TYR A 1 -3.29 -14.98 -3.76
N LYS A 2 -2.60 -15.77 -2.93
CA LYS A 2 -2.78 -15.74 -1.46
C LYS A 2 -1.74 -14.85 -0.79
N THR A 3 -0.56 -14.77 -1.39
CA THR A 3 0.56 -13.90 -1.01
C THR A 3 1.18 -13.30 -2.27
N LEU A 4 1.94 -12.20 -2.14
CA LEU A 4 2.65 -11.57 -3.26
C LEU A 4 3.65 -12.53 -3.96
N SER A 5 4.20 -13.49 -3.23
CA SER A 5 5.14 -14.48 -3.76
C SER A 5 4.49 -15.52 -4.67
N ASP A 6 3.16 -15.70 -4.59
CA ASP A 6 2.40 -16.62 -5.44
C ASP A 6 2.14 -16.06 -6.84
N ILE A 7 2.53 -14.81 -7.12
CA ILE A 7 2.35 -14.20 -8.44
C ILE A 7 3.34 -14.88 -9.40
N PRO A 8 2.86 -15.47 -10.51
CA PRO A 8 3.72 -16.11 -11.49
C PRO A 8 4.65 -15.08 -12.12
N GLU A 9 5.87 -15.50 -12.45
CA GLU A 9 6.97 -14.61 -12.82
C GLU A 9 6.63 -13.69 -14.01
N HIS A 10 5.82 -14.18 -14.95
CA HIS A 10 5.38 -13.44 -16.13
C HIS A 10 4.40 -12.28 -15.84
N ASP A 11 3.67 -12.32 -14.73
CA ASP A 11 2.70 -11.28 -14.35
C ASP A 11 3.30 -10.28 -13.34
N ARG A 12 4.55 -10.47 -12.95
CA ARG A 12 5.21 -9.62 -11.96
C ARG A 12 5.58 -8.29 -12.59
N LYS A 13 5.02 -7.22 -12.03
CA LYS A 13 5.43 -5.85 -12.31
C LYS A 13 6.26 -5.33 -11.15
N TYR A 14 7.29 -4.56 -11.46
CA TYR A 14 8.18 -3.99 -10.47
C TYR A 14 8.26 -2.48 -10.60
N LYS A 15 8.36 -1.79 -9.46
CA LYS A 15 8.61 -0.35 -9.39
C LYS A 15 10.11 -0.13 -9.23
N CYS A 16 10.70 0.62 -10.16
CA CYS A 16 12.08 1.06 -10.06
C CYS A 16 12.15 2.41 -9.33
N HIS A 17 12.81 2.48 -8.19
CA HIS A 17 12.98 3.75 -7.45
C HIS A 17 13.97 4.72 -8.12
N THR A 18 14.87 4.21 -8.95
CA THR A 18 15.84 5.04 -9.69
C THR A 18 15.18 5.73 -10.88
N CYS A 19 14.44 4.98 -11.70
CA CYS A 19 13.77 5.51 -12.90
C CYS A 19 12.35 6.05 -12.64
N HIS A 20 11.74 5.69 -11.52
CA HIS A 20 10.30 5.90 -11.24
C HIS A 20 9.38 5.29 -12.32
N LEU A 21 9.81 4.18 -12.91
CA LEU A 21 9.08 3.44 -13.95
C LEU A 21 8.60 2.09 -13.43
N ILE A 22 7.45 1.66 -13.96
CA ILE A 22 6.95 0.30 -13.80
C ILE A 22 7.58 -0.55 -14.90
N VAL A 23 8.25 -1.63 -14.52
CA VAL A 23 8.97 -2.55 -15.43
C VAL A 23 8.53 -3.99 -15.21
N GLU A 24 8.64 -4.82 -16.23
CA GLU A 24 8.24 -6.24 -16.19
C GLU A 24 9.46 -7.17 -16.00
N GLU A 25 10.67 -6.61 -16.06
CA GLU A 25 11.93 -7.33 -15.96
C GLU A 25 12.74 -6.86 -14.74
N ASN A 26 13.47 -7.79 -14.12
CA ASN A 26 14.45 -7.51 -13.08
C ASN A 26 15.80 -8.14 -13.49
N PRO A 27 16.88 -7.37 -13.68
CA PRO A 27 17.08 -5.95 -13.39
C PRO A 27 16.36 -4.98 -14.35
N CYS A 28 16.24 -3.71 -13.94
CA CYS A 28 15.54 -2.69 -14.72
C CYS A 28 16.19 -2.48 -16.09
N PRO A 29 15.45 -2.56 -17.21
CA PRO A 29 16.00 -2.41 -18.57
C PRO A 29 16.51 -1.00 -18.88
N ASN A 30 16.13 0.00 -18.08
CA ASN A 30 16.53 1.39 -18.30
C ASN A 30 17.81 1.79 -17.54
N CYS A 31 17.95 1.39 -16.28
CA CYS A 31 19.08 1.78 -15.43
C CYS A 31 19.96 0.62 -14.91
N GLY A 32 19.53 -0.63 -15.09
CA GLY A 32 20.23 -1.81 -14.56
C GLY A 32 20.09 -2.03 -13.06
N GLU A 33 19.24 -1.29 -12.36
CA GLU A 33 18.98 -1.47 -10.92
C GLU A 33 18.38 -2.85 -10.64
N THR A 34 18.82 -3.47 -9.54
CA THR A 34 18.42 -4.83 -9.13
C THR A 34 17.47 -4.83 -7.92
N HIS A 35 17.45 -3.73 -7.16
CA HIS A 35 16.51 -3.53 -6.06
C HIS A 35 15.20 -2.93 -6.56
N LEU A 36 14.41 -3.73 -7.27
CA LEU A 36 13.07 -3.36 -7.70
C LEU A 36 12.04 -3.85 -6.69
N GLU A 37 11.03 -3.01 -6.41
CA GLU A 37 9.94 -3.37 -5.52
C GLU A 37 8.82 -4.06 -6.30
N LEU A 38 8.41 -5.25 -5.88
CA LEU A 38 7.32 -5.99 -6.51
C LEU A 38 5.99 -5.26 -6.27
N MET A 39 5.29 -4.91 -7.34
CA MET A 39 4.00 -4.25 -7.26
C MET A 39 2.88 -5.26 -6.99
N CYS A 40 1.89 -4.80 -6.21
CA CYS A 40 0.66 -5.55 -6.02
C CYS A 40 -0.17 -5.50 -7.31
N PRO A 41 -0.70 -6.64 -7.82
CA PRO A 41 -1.50 -6.66 -9.04
C PRO A 41 -2.87 -6.00 -8.88
N LEU A 42 -3.30 -5.75 -7.62
CA LEU A 42 -4.52 -5.01 -7.31
C LEU A 42 -4.29 -3.50 -7.20
N ASP A 43 -3.07 -3.01 -7.43
CA ASP A 43 -2.80 -1.59 -7.35
C ASP A 43 -3.32 -0.85 -8.58
N HIS A 44 -4.29 0.05 -8.38
CA HIS A 44 -4.88 0.85 -9.45
C HIS A 44 -3.98 2.02 -9.90
N CYS A 45 -2.83 2.26 -9.26
CA CYS A 45 -1.74 3.20 -9.64
C CYS A 45 -2.14 4.67 -9.86
N ASN A 46 -3.44 4.98 -9.84
CA ASN A 46 -4.01 6.29 -10.10
C ASN A 46 -5.21 6.47 -9.16
N CYS A 47 -5.07 7.37 -8.20
CA CYS A 47 -6.13 7.77 -7.30
C CYS A 47 -6.43 9.25 -7.54
N THR A 48 -7.68 9.57 -7.86
CA THR A 48 -8.15 10.97 -7.99
C THR A 48 -8.74 11.51 -6.68
N HIS A 49 -8.79 10.69 -5.63
CA HIS A 49 -9.31 11.07 -4.32
C HIS A 49 -8.22 11.73 -3.49
N GLU A 50 -8.55 12.85 -2.85
CA GLU A 50 -7.62 13.62 -2.02
C GLU A 50 -7.60 13.10 -0.57
N VAL A 51 -8.56 13.54 0.27
CA VAL A 51 -8.68 13.13 1.67
C VAL A 51 -10.00 12.40 1.86
N ILE A 52 -9.91 11.12 2.20
CA ILE A 52 -11.05 10.24 2.42
C ILE A 52 -11.09 9.73 3.86
N ALA A 53 -12.30 9.49 4.35
CA ALA A 53 -12.51 8.92 5.68
C ALA A 53 -12.47 7.39 5.59
N GLY A 54 -11.68 6.77 6.45
CA GLY A 54 -11.57 5.31 6.50
C GLY A 54 -10.12 4.86 6.37
N ILE A 55 -9.84 3.66 6.86
CA ILE A 55 -8.54 3.04 6.81
C ILE A 55 -8.79 1.61 6.35
N GLU A 56 -8.29 1.27 5.18
CA GLU A 56 -8.39 -0.07 4.63
C GLU A 56 -7.02 -0.60 4.20
N TYR A 57 -6.96 -1.93 4.11
CA TYR A 57 -5.75 -2.67 3.80
C TYR A 57 -6.02 -3.64 2.66
N CYS A 58 -5.06 -3.77 1.75
CA CYS A 58 -5.17 -4.70 0.64
C CYS A 58 -5.18 -6.15 1.16
N PRO A 59 -6.11 -7.00 0.72
CA PRO A 59 -6.19 -8.40 1.15
C PRO A 59 -5.02 -9.27 0.66
N LEU A 60 -4.25 -8.80 -0.33
CA LEU A 60 -3.13 -9.55 -0.91
C LEU A 60 -1.76 -9.19 -0.30
N CYS A 61 -1.46 -7.90 -0.17
CA CYS A 61 -0.17 -7.45 0.33
C CYS A 61 -0.22 -6.88 1.76
N GLY A 62 -1.41 -6.61 2.30
CA GLY A 62 -1.58 -6.02 3.63
C GLY A 62 -1.16 -4.55 3.74
N GLN A 63 -0.80 -3.89 2.63
CA GLN A 63 -0.48 -2.47 2.60
C GLN A 63 -1.76 -1.63 2.68
N ALA A 64 -1.59 -0.38 3.10
CA ALA A 64 -2.66 0.61 3.11
C ALA A 64 -3.19 0.86 1.69
N VAL A 65 -4.50 0.97 1.55
CA VAL A 65 -5.14 1.30 0.27
C VAL A 65 -6.21 2.36 0.45
N CYS A 66 -6.53 3.05 -0.65
CA CYS A 66 -7.69 3.89 -0.75
C CYS A 66 -8.98 3.04 -0.61
N PRO A 67 -9.85 3.27 0.40
CA PRO A 67 -11.13 2.54 0.53
C PRO A 67 -12.07 2.68 -0.67
N GLU A 68 -11.96 3.74 -1.47
CA GLU A 68 -12.88 3.96 -2.59
C GLU A 68 -12.41 3.31 -3.89
N CYS A 69 -11.09 3.32 -4.17
CA CYS A 69 -10.56 2.79 -5.42
C CYS A 69 -9.50 1.69 -5.28
N GLY A 70 -8.98 1.39 -4.09
CA GLY A 70 -7.98 0.34 -3.88
C GLY A 70 -6.53 0.69 -4.30
N SER A 71 -6.25 1.95 -4.66
CA SER A 71 -4.88 2.42 -4.93
C SER A 71 -3.98 2.29 -3.69
N HIS A 72 -2.74 1.84 -3.87
CA HIS A 72 -1.75 1.68 -2.79
C HIS A 72 -0.94 2.95 -2.53
N ASP A 73 -1.05 3.94 -3.43
CA ASP A 73 -0.43 5.26 -3.25
C ASP A 73 -1.26 6.12 -2.29
N VAL A 74 -1.20 5.78 -1.00
CA VAL A 74 -1.94 6.48 0.07
C VAL A 74 -1.10 6.65 1.33
N THR A 75 -1.36 7.73 2.07
CA THR A 75 -0.80 7.95 3.41
C THR A 75 -1.91 7.86 4.45
N GLN A 76 -1.73 7.01 5.47
CA GLN A 76 -2.70 6.86 6.55
C GLN A 76 -2.40 7.88 7.65
N ILE A 77 -3.36 8.74 7.94
CA ILE A 77 -3.25 9.73 9.02
C ILE A 77 -4.29 9.40 10.09
N SER A 78 -3.85 9.31 11.33
CA SER A 78 -4.73 9.03 12.48
C SER A 78 -4.27 9.81 13.71
N ARG A 79 -5.16 9.93 14.69
CA ARG A 79 -4.87 10.64 15.95
C ARG A 79 -4.92 9.69 17.13
N VAL A 80 -4.00 9.90 18.08
CA VAL A 80 -3.99 9.22 19.38
C VAL A 80 -4.25 10.21 20.52
N THR A 81 -3.42 11.25 20.66
CA THR A 81 -3.49 12.23 21.78
C THR A 81 -3.95 13.62 21.36
N GLY A 82 -4.74 13.75 20.29
CA GLY A 82 -5.37 15.00 19.87
C GLY A 82 -4.81 15.66 18.60
N TYR A 83 -3.61 15.30 18.16
CA TYR A 83 -3.04 15.74 16.88
C TYR A 83 -3.10 14.64 15.82
N LEU A 84 -3.23 15.05 14.55
CA LEU A 84 -3.09 14.15 13.41
C LEU A 84 -1.60 13.80 13.23
N GLN A 85 -1.31 12.51 13.10
CA GLN A 85 0.03 12.00 12.86
C GLN A 85 -0.04 10.94 11.76
N ASP A 86 1.03 10.85 10.97
CA ASP A 86 1.21 9.74 10.04
C ASP A 86 1.37 8.43 10.83
N VAL A 87 0.59 7.43 10.44
CA VAL A 87 0.60 6.08 11.01
C VAL A 87 1.92 5.36 10.70
N SER A 88 2.60 5.69 9.61
CA SER A 88 3.91 5.12 9.24
C SER A 88 4.97 5.33 10.33
N GLY A 89 4.89 6.46 11.05
CA GLY A 89 5.80 6.80 12.15
C GLY A 89 5.44 6.16 13.49
N TRP A 90 4.38 5.34 13.56
CA TRP A 90 3.97 4.69 14.79
C TRP A 90 4.78 3.42 15.05
N ASN A 91 4.93 3.05 16.32
CA ASN A 91 5.48 1.74 16.66
C ASN A 91 4.51 0.61 16.26
N ALA A 92 5.03 -0.62 16.15
CA ALA A 92 4.25 -1.78 15.69
C ALA A 92 3.00 -2.04 16.54
N GLY A 93 3.07 -1.82 17.86
CA GLY A 93 1.92 -1.99 18.76
C GLY A 93 0.78 -1.04 18.40
N LYS A 94 1.06 0.26 18.24
CA LYS A 94 0.04 1.26 17.85
C LYS A 94 -0.53 1.00 16.46
N GLN A 95 0.30 0.54 15.51
CA GLN A 95 -0.19 0.16 14.18
C GLN A 95 -1.15 -1.03 14.27
N GLN A 96 -0.84 -2.03 15.08
CA GLN A 96 -1.71 -3.17 15.30
C GLN A 96 -3.01 -2.76 16.01
N GLU A 97 -2.91 -1.95 17.07
CA GLU A 97 -4.08 -1.39 17.75
C GLU A 97 -4.99 -0.61 16.80
N LEU A 98 -4.44 0.06 15.77
CA LEU A 98 -5.22 0.74 14.73
C LEU A 98 -5.95 -0.24 13.81
N LYS A 99 -5.28 -1.32 13.39
CA LYS A 99 -5.86 -2.38 12.56
C LYS A 99 -7.00 -3.10 13.25
N ASP A 100 -6.87 -3.31 14.56
CA ASP A 100 -7.90 -3.97 15.37
C ASP A 100 -9.11 -3.05 15.69
N ARG A 101 -9.06 -1.76 15.32
CA ARG A 101 -10.17 -0.83 15.58
C ARG A 101 -11.38 -1.18 14.73
N THR A 102 -12.42 -1.66 15.39
CA THR A 102 -13.73 -1.85 14.77
C THR A 102 -14.68 -0.73 15.20
N ARG A 103 -15.39 -0.14 14.23
CA ARG A 103 -16.46 0.84 14.51
C ARG A 103 -17.78 0.09 14.63
N TYR A 104 -18.48 0.29 15.73
CA TYR A 104 -19.81 -0.29 15.94
C TYR A 104 -20.88 0.74 15.57
N SER A 105 -21.85 0.36 14.73
CA SER A 105 -23.06 1.15 14.52
C SER A 105 -24.00 0.90 15.69
N VAL A 106 -24.30 1.92 16.49
CA VAL A 106 -25.36 1.84 17.49
C VAL A 106 -26.67 2.15 16.75
N ALA A 107 -27.56 1.15 16.69
CA ALA A 107 -28.90 1.26 16.12
C ALA A 107 -29.86 2.00 17.08
#